data_AF-A0A8T5ITT0-F1
#
_entry.id   AF-A0A8T5ITT0-F1
#
_cell.length_a   1.000
_cell.length_b   1.000
_cell.length_c   1.000
_cell.angle_alpha   90.00
_cell.angle_beta   90.00
_cell.angle_gamma   90.00
#
_symmetry.space_group_name_H-M   'P 1'
#
loop_
_entity.id
_entity.type
_entity.pdbx_description
1 polymer ?
#
loop_
_entity_poly.entity_id
_entity_poly.type
_entity_poly.pdbx_seq_one_letter_code
_entity_poly.pdbx_strand_id
1 'polypeptide(L)'
;MKWVILTLMLLLLVACSSDIPNNETVNETVVEEVPETPEEMYKTNGDFIPKVNSETAYPELNQTMKIRTAVQNYGVSVINNTMSYTLKMTRLEEIVYEKSESVNINLLATEELELHEFEYTFDRYGEFDIELIVDEKNTTHELKEDNNVEVFTVYVRAVVDEPDSDDDDDEDEPPETGLDNDDAKDEVSANGCYDSDGGKEYGTTGICYDDVSFENGRADFCAGDERLAEGFCEAKACNFEVKTCSGVCRDGKCV
;
A
#
# COMPACT_ATOMS: atom_id res chain seq x y z
N MET A 1 44.01 -17.78 0.57
CA MET A 1 43.04 -18.48 1.46
C MET A 1 41.56 -18.31 1.05
N LYS A 2 41.23 -17.97 -0.20
CA LYS A 2 39.82 -17.91 -0.69
C LYS A 2 39.47 -18.95 -1.77
N TRP A 3 40.43 -19.80 -2.16
CA TRP A 3 40.27 -20.78 -3.24
C TRP A 3 40.14 -22.25 -2.77
N VAL A 4 40.13 -22.48 -1.46
CA VAL A 4 40.05 -23.85 -0.88
C VAL A 4 38.63 -24.22 -0.45
N ILE A 5 37.73 -23.24 -0.31
CA ILE A 5 36.36 -23.49 0.15
C ILE A 5 35.43 -23.87 -1.02
N LEU A 6 35.70 -23.38 -2.24
CA LEU A 6 34.83 -23.66 -3.39
C LEU A 6 34.93 -25.10 -3.92
N THR A 7 36.06 -25.79 -3.70
CA THR A 7 36.26 -27.19 -4.11
C THR A 7 35.65 -28.21 -3.16
N LEU A 8 35.27 -27.81 -1.93
CA LEU A 8 34.65 -28.72 -0.97
C LEU A 8 33.12 -28.85 -1.16
N MET A 9 32.46 -27.87 -1.79
CA MET A 9 31.02 -27.92 -2.06
C MET A 9 30.64 -28.72 -3.31
N LEU A 10 31.58 -28.96 -4.24
CA LEU A 10 31.30 -29.72 -5.47
C LEU A 10 31.37 -31.25 -5.31
N LEU A 11 31.81 -31.74 -4.14
CA LEU A 11 31.99 -33.17 -3.85
C LEU A 11 30.81 -33.82 -3.12
N LEU A 12 29.73 -33.07 -2.82
CA LEU A 12 28.55 -33.56 -2.10
C LEU A 12 27.32 -33.84 -2.98
N LEU A 13 27.41 -33.68 -4.31
CA LEU A 13 26.28 -33.90 -5.23
C LEU A 13 26.31 -35.26 -5.97
N VAL A 14 27.19 -36.19 -5.61
CA VAL A 14 27.30 -37.50 -6.29
C VAL A 14 27.33 -38.63 -5.27
N ALA A 15 26.20 -38.91 -4.61
CA ALA A 15 25.97 -40.19 -3.92
C ALA A 15 24.51 -40.34 -3.45
N CYS A 16 23.56 -40.49 -4.38
CA CYS A 16 22.27 -41.15 -4.13
C CYS A 16 21.81 -41.83 -5.43
N SER A 17 22.52 -42.88 -5.85
CA SER A 17 22.07 -43.81 -6.88
C SER A 17 22.32 -45.23 -6.37
N SER A 18 21.27 -45.81 -5.80
CA SER A 18 21.14 -47.19 -5.31
C SER A 18 19.75 -47.24 -4.64
N ASP A 19 18.80 -48.12 -4.90
CA ASP A 19 18.71 -49.37 -5.63
C ASP A 19 17.21 -49.55 -5.90
N ILE A 20 16.80 -50.01 -7.09
CA ILE A 20 15.43 -50.49 -7.31
C ILE A 20 15.49 -52.01 -7.41
N PRO A 21 15.02 -52.76 -6.39
CA PRO A 21 14.84 -54.19 -6.52
C PRO A 21 13.62 -54.50 -7.40
N ASN A 22 13.84 -55.46 -8.29
CA ASN A 22 12.84 -56.07 -9.14
C ASN A 22 11.75 -56.79 -8.32
N ASN A 23 10.52 -56.71 -8.85
CA ASN A 23 9.49 -57.74 -8.79
C ASN A 23 8.64 -57.84 -7.51
N GLU A 24 7.57 -57.03 -7.47
CA GLU A 24 6.27 -57.51 -6.98
C GLU A 24 5.19 -57.16 -8.00
N THR A 25 4.51 -58.20 -8.49
CA THR A 25 3.26 -58.15 -9.23
C THR A 25 2.21 -57.40 -8.41
N VAL A 26 2.05 -56.10 -8.69
CA VAL A 26 0.92 -55.32 -8.21
C VAL A 26 -0.28 -55.67 -9.08
N ASN A 27 -1.28 -56.29 -8.48
CA ASN A 27 -2.64 -56.33 -9.03
C ASN A 27 -3.10 -54.87 -9.15
N GLU A 28 -2.95 -54.27 -10.34
CA GLU A 28 -3.64 -53.04 -10.70
C GLU A 28 -5.15 -53.33 -10.67
N THR A 29 -5.72 -53.07 -9.50
CA THR A 29 -7.15 -52.79 -9.42
C THR A 29 -7.26 -51.40 -10.03
N VAL A 30 -7.53 -51.36 -11.34
CA VAL A 30 -7.91 -50.13 -12.03
C VAL A 30 -9.20 -49.68 -11.36
N VAL A 31 -9.06 -48.80 -10.36
CA VAL A 31 -10.17 -47.99 -9.89
C VAL A 31 -10.45 -47.06 -11.06
N GLU A 32 -11.47 -47.41 -11.83
CA GLU A 32 -12.05 -46.53 -12.83
C GLU A 32 -12.47 -45.26 -12.09
N GLU A 33 -11.63 -44.23 -12.17
CA GLU A 33 -11.98 -42.90 -11.66
C GLU A 33 -13.19 -42.45 -12.46
N VAL A 34 -14.35 -42.56 -11.81
CA VAL A 34 -15.61 -42.02 -12.31
C VAL A 34 -15.35 -40.54 -12.57
N PRO A 35 -15.40 -40.06 -13.83
CA PRO A 35 -15.20 -38.66 -14.12
C PRO A 35 -16.26 -37.88 -13.34
N GLU A 36 -15.81 -37.05 -12.41
CA GLU A 36 -16.69 -36.15 -11.69
C GLU A 36 -17.50 -35.36 -12.73
N THR A 37 -18.82 -35.51 -12.65
CA THR A 37 -19.73 -34.91 -13.61
C THR A 37 -19.54 -33.40 -13.64
N PRO A 38 -19.43 -32.75 -14.81
CA PRO A 38 -19.21 -31.30 -14.95
C PRO A 38 -20.28 -30.40 -14.33
N GLU A 39 -21.34 -30.96 -13.73
CA GLU A 39 -22.49 -30.22 -13.19
C GLU A 39 -22.27 -29.70 -11.76
N GLU A 40 -21.26 -30.15 -11.02
CA GLU A 40 -20.95 -29.59 -9.69
C GLU A 40 -19.92 -28.45 -9.71
N MET A 41 -19.23 -28.24 -10.84
CA MET A 41 -18.17 -27.23 -10.97
C MET A 41 -18.66 -25.78 -11.17
N TYR A 42 -19.96 -25.53 -11.04
CA TYR A 42 -20.59 -24.23 -11.36
C TYR A 42 -21.45 -23.62 -10.23
N LYS A 43 -21.33 -24.08 -8.98
CA LYS A 43 -22.23 -23.63 -7.89
C LYS A 43 -21.69 -22.58 -6.92
N THR A 44 -20.43 -22.19 -6.99
CA THR A 44 -19.85 -21.24 -6.02
C THR A 44 -18.98 -20.21 -6.73
N ASN A 45 -19.59 -19.29 -7.44
CA ASN A 45 -18.87 -18.18 -8.06
C ASN A 45 -18.93 -16.97 -7.13
N GLY A 46 -18.38 -17.12 -5.92
CA GLY A 46 -18.09 -16.01 -5.02
C GLY A 46 -16.88 -15.20 -5.54
N ASP A 47 -16.73 -13.96 -5.11
CA ASP A 47 -15.56 -13.12 -5.46
C ASP A 47 -15.36 -12.08 -4.35
N PHE A 48 -14.45 -12.32 -3.42
CA PHE A 48 -14.14 -11.37 -2.35
C PHE A 48 -13.36 -10.19 -2.91
N ILE A 49 -13.78 -9.00 -2.49
CA ILE A 49 -13.06 -7.77 -2.71
C ILE A 49 -12.87 -7.11 -1.34
N PRO A 50 -11.66 -7.17 -0.76
CA PRO A 50 -11.34 -6.45 0.46
C PRO A 50 -11.44 -4.95 0.24
N LYS A 51 -11.80 -4.23 1.30
CA LYS A 51 -11.85 -2.77 1.32
C LYS A 51 -11.30 -2.25 2.64
N VAL A 52 -10.46 -1.24 2.53
CA VAL A 52 -9.97 -0.48 3.68
C VAL A 52 -10.42 0.97 3.51
N ASN A 53 -11.19 1.45 4.48
CA ASN A 53 -11.73 2.81 4.49
C ASN A 53 -11.27 3.54 5.74
N SER A 54 -11.14 4.86 5.63
CA SER A 54 -10.83 5.69 6.78
C SER A 54 -11.42 7.10 6.64
N GLU A 55 -11.52 7.81 7.75
CA GLU A 55 -12.06 9.19 7.75
C GLU A 55 -11.12 10.19 7.07
N THR A 56 -9.80 9.94 7.13
CA THR A 56 -8.77 10.73 6.47
C THR A 56 -7.57 9.86 6.10
N ALA A 57 -7.01 10.02 4.91
CA ALA A 57 -5.74 9.38 4.55
C ALA A 57 -4.50 10.16 5.08
N TYR A 58 -4.71 11.28 5.79
CA TYR A 58 -3.65 12.23 6.17
C TYR A 58 -3.74 12.71 7.64
N PRO A 59 -3.69 11.81 8.63
CA PRO A 59 -3.66 12.20 10.03
C PRO A 59 -2.38 12.97 10.37
N GLU A 60 -2.43 13.81 11.40
CA GLU A 60 -1.24 14.43 12.01
C GLU A 60 -0.58 13.47 13.00
N LEU A 61 0.70 13.71 13.32
CA LEU A 61 1.40 13.00 14.38
C LEU A 61 0.62 13.08 15.69
N ASN A 62 0.47 11.95 16.37
CA ASN A 62 -0.35 11.77 17.58
C ASN A 62 -1.86 11.96 17.38
N GLN A 63 -2.36 12.13 16.15
CA GLN A 63 -3.78 12.08 15.87
C GLN A 63 -4.25 10.62 15.84
N THR A 64 -5.36 10.35 16.52
CA THR A 64 -6.07 9.07 16.42
C THR A 64 -6.91 9.05 15.16
N MET A 65 -6.73 8.02 14.36
CA MET A 65 -7.46 7.77 13.12
C MET A 65 -8.35 6.54 13.28
N LYS A 66 -9.57 6.64 12.76
CA LYS A 66 -10.52 5.54 12.71
C LYS A 66 -10.45 4.83 11.37
N ILE A 67 -10.20 3.52 11.40
CA ILE A 67 -10.04 2.67 10.21
C ILE A 67 -11.12 1.59 10.23
N ARG A 68 -11.77 1.40 9.09
CA ARG A 68 -12.78 0.36 8.86
C ARG A 68 -12.32 -0.56 7.75
N THR A 69 -12.47 -1.85 7.97
CA THR A 69 -12.18 -2.88 6.99
C THR A 69 -13.44 -3.65 6.69
N ALA A 70 -13.63 -3.99 5.42
CA ALA A 70 -14.78 -4.75 4.96
C ALA A 70 -14.35 -5.71 3.85
N VAL A 71 -15.24 -6.65 3.54
CA VAL A 71 -15.16 -7.49 2.36
C VAL A 71 -16.48 -7.42 1.63
N GLN A 72 -16.43 -7.28 0.31
CA GLN A 72 -17.61 -7.34 -0.55
C GLN A 72 -17.56 -8.59 -1.42
N ASN A 73 -18.71 -9.25 -1.61
CA ASN A 73 -18.81 -10.36 -2.56
C ASN A 73 -19.27 -9.83 -3.92
N TYR A 74 -18.39 -9.74 -4.90
CA TYR A 74 -18.72 -9.38 -6.30
C TYR A 74 -19.19 -10.58 -7.13
N GLY A 75 -19.19 -11.77 -6.55
CA GLY A 75 -19.68 -12.99 -7.14
C GLY A 75 -21.20 -12.99 -7.32
N VAL A 76 -21.69 -14.02 -8.02
CA VAL A 76 -23.14 -14.24 -8.23
C VAL A 76 -23.74 -15.21 -7.21
N SER A 77 -22.90 -15.90 -6.44
CA SER A 77 -23.31 -16.88 -5.43
C SER A 77 -23.25 -16.30 -4.03
N VAL A 78 -24.12 -16.79 -3.14
CA VAL A 78 -24.00 -16.55 -1.69
C VAL A 78 -22.82 -17.34 -1.15
N ILE A 79 -22.00 -16.71 -0.32
CA ILE A 79 -20.89 -17.36 0.37
C ILE A 79 -21.28 -17.62 1.81
N ASN A 80 -21.27 -18.88 2.23
CA ASN A 80 -21.64 -19.31 3.58
C ASN A 80 -20.61 -20.31 4.13
N ASN A 81 -19.52 -19.78 4.66
CA ASN A 81 -18.41 -20.54 5.22
C ASN A 81 -17.66 -19.71 6.28
N THR A 82 -16.60 -20.29 6.83
CA THR A 82 -15.65 -19.55 7.67
C THR A 82 -14.55 -18.98 6.78
N MET A 83 -14.33 -17.68 6.87
CA MET A 83 -13.30 -16.95 6.13
C MET A 83 -12.29 -16.39 7.14
N SER A 84 -10.99 -16.54 6.87
CA SER A 84 -9.95 -15.85 7.64
C SER A 84 -9.61 -14.50 7.01
N TYR A 85 -9.23 -13.52 7.82
CA TYR A 85 -8.62 -12.30 7.33
C TYR A 85 -7.44 -11.88 8.20
N THR A 86 -6.48 -11.20 7.59
CA THR A 86 -5.30 -10.64 8.22
C THR A 86 -5.17 -9.18 7.83
N LEU A 87 -5.08 -8.32 8.84
CA LEU A 87 -4.86 -6.90 8.71
C LEU A 87 -3.45 -6.58 9.22
N LYS A 88 -2.62 -5.99 8.36
CA LYS A 88 -1.25 -5.58 8.68
C LYS A 88 -1.10 -4.10 8.41
N MET A 89 -0.39 -3.41 9.29
CA MET A 89 0.10 -2.06 9.04
C MET A 89 1.62 -2.10 9.05
N THR A 90 2.24 -1.62 8.00
CA THR A 90 3.70 -1.57 7.87
C THR A 90 4.20 -0.16 7.65
N ARG A 91 5.39 0.13 8.16
CA ARG A 91 6.12 1.38 7.92
C ARG A 91 7.57 1.03 7.68
N LEU A 92 8.12 1.42 6.53
CA LEU A 92 9.50 1.11 6.15
C LEU A 92 9.82 -0.38 6.35
N GLU A 93 8.93 -1.26 5.87
CA GLU A 93 9.01 -2.73 6.00
C GLU A 93 8.87 -3.28 7.45
N GLU A 94 8.70 -2.43 8.47
CA GLU A 94 8.43 -2.84 9.85
C GLU A 94 6.92 -2.99 10.09
N ILE A 95 6.47 -4.16 10.57
CA ILE A 95 5.09 -4.37 10.99
C ILE A 95 4.85 -3.64 12.32
N VAL A 96 4.02 -2.61 12.30
CA VAL A 96 3.67 -1.80 13.48
C VAL A 96 2.32 -2.20 14.10
N TYR A 97 1.48 -2.89 13.32
CA TYR A 97 0.21 -3.46 13.77
C TYR A 97 -0.09 -4.71 12.96
N GLU A 98 -0.56 -5.77 13.61
CA GLU A 98 -1.04 -6.98 12.95
C GLU A 98 -2.21 -7.57 13.72
N LYS A 99 -3.26 -7.97 12.99
CA LYS A 99 -4.41 -8.66 13.52
C LYS A 99 -4.85 -9.76 12.56
N SER A 100 -5.10 -10.96 13.07
CA SER A 100 -5.63 -12.06 12.27
C SER A 100 -6.84 -12.67 12.98
N GLU A 101 -7.93 -12.90 12.26
CA GLU A 101 -9.16 -13.47 12.79
C GLU A 101 -9.82 -14.43 11.79
N SER A 102 -10.85 -15.12 12.24
CA SER A 102 -11.72 -15.93 11.39
C SER A 102 -13.16 -15.64 11.74
N VAL A 103 -13.97 -15.41 10.71
CA VAL A 103 -15.38 -15.03 10.84
C VAL A 103 -16.25 -15.98 10.03
N ASN A 104 -17.37 -16.38 10.62
CA ASN A 104 -18.40 -17.11 9.88
C ASN A 104 -19.23 -16.10 9.11
N ILE A 105 -19.18 -16.18 7.79
CA ILE A 105 -19.85 -15.23 6.91
C ILE A 105 -21.07 -15.88 6.27
N ASN A 106 -22.09 -15.06 6.02
CA ASN A 106 -23.20 -15.38 5.14
C ASN A 106 -23.39 -14.15 4.25
N LEU A 107 -22.60 -14.07 3.19
CA LEU A 107 -22.44 -12.88 2.37
C LEU A 107 -23.19 -13.06 1.05
N LEU A 108 -24.28 -12.32 0.85
CA LEU A 108 -25.01 -12.38 -0.41
C LEU A 108 -24.21 -11.72 -1.54
N ALA A 109 -24.57 -12.03 -2.78
CA ALA A 109 -24.00 -11.36 -3.95
C ALA A 109 -24.16 -9.84 -3.83
N THR A 110 -23.10 -9.11 -4.12
CA THR A 110 -22.93 -7.64 -4.03
C THR A 110 -23.02 -7.05 -2.62
N GLU A 111 -23.24 -7.86 -1.58
CA GLU A 111 -23.24 -7.36 -0.20
C GLU A 111 -21.84 -7.15 0.34
N GLU A 112 -21.75 -6.18 1.24
CA GLU A 112 -20.55 -5.83 1.98
C GLU A 112 -20.72 -6.24 3.45
N LEU A 113 -19.68 -6.85 4.00
CA LEU A 113 -19.59 -7.22 5.41
C LEU A 113 -18.44 -6.44 6.04
N GLU A 114 -18.76 -5.66 7.08
CA GLU A 114 -17.75 -5.05 7.94
C GLU A 114 -17.02 -6.15 8.74
N LEU A 115 -15.69 -6.15 8.64
CA LEU A 115 -14.83 -7.15 9.30
C LEU A 115 -14.29 -6.60 10.62
N HIS A 116 -13.67 -5.43 10.58
CA HIS A 116 -13.05 -4.82 11.73
C HIS A 116 -13.07 -3.30 11.66
N GLU A 117 -13.43 -2.67 12.78
CA GLU A 117 -13.28 -1.23 13.02
C GLU A 117 -12.31 -1.03 14.19
N PHE A 118 -11.29 -0.19 14.00
CA PHE A 118 -10.33 0.13 15.05
C PHE A 118 -9.84 1.58 14.97
N GLU A 119 -9.30 2.03 16.08
CA GLU A 119 -8.65 3.33 16.22
C GLU A 119 -7.14 3.13 16.38
N TYR A 120 -6.34 3.93 15.69
CA TYR A 120 -4.88 3.90 15.77
C TYR A 120 -4.31 5.31 15.91
N THR A 121 -3.42 5.50 16.86
CA THR A 121 -2.70 6.77 17.08
C THR A 121 -1.29 6.63 16.54
N PHE A 122 -0.93 7.45 15.55
CA PHE A 122 0.39 7.39 14.94
C PHE A 122 1.43 8.10 15.80
N ASP A 123 2.44 7.38 16.24
CA ASP A 123 3.56 7.89 17.05
C ASP A 123 4.77 8.32 16.20
N ARG A 124 4.70 8.12 14.88
CA ARG A 124 5.71 8.51 13.90
C ARG A 124 5.04 9.10 12.66
N TYR A 125 5.70 10.08 12.06
CA TYR A 125 5.29 10.62 10.76
C TYR A 125 5.83 9.75 9.62
N GLY A 126 5.27 9.96 8.42
CA GLY A 126 5.66 9.26 7.19
C GLY A 126 4.56 8.35 6.64
N GLU A 127 4.96 7.44 5.77
CA GLU A 127 4.08 6.52 5.04
C GLU A 127 3.83 5.22 5.82
N PHE A 128 2.57 4.81 5.85
CA PHE A 128 2.11 3.56 6.45
C PHE A 128 1.22 2.82 5.45
N ASP A 129 1.55 1.58 5.13
CA ASP A 129 0.73 0.72 4.29
C ASP A 129 -0.17 -0.16 5.16
N ILE A 130 -1.48 -0.06 4.97
CA ILE A 130 -2.49 -0.90 5.61
C ILE A 130 -2.92 -1.96 4.59
N GLU A 131 -2.47 -3.18 4.81
CA GLU A 131 -2.78 -4.35 3.98
C GLU A 131 -3.89 -5.18 4.65
N LEU A 132 -4.97 -5.44 3.91
CA LEU A 132 -6.03 -6.36 4.27
C LEU A 132 -5.98 -7.57 3.33
N ILE A 133 -5.64 -8.73 3.89
CA ILE A 133 -5.64 -10.01 3.20
C ILE A 133 -6.88 -10.79 3.64
N VAL A 134 -7.67 -11.24 2.67
CA VAL A 134 -8.85 -12.06 2.90
C VAL A 134 -8.59 -13.47 2.36
N ASP A 135 -9.06 -14.48 3.09
CA ASP A 135 -8.94 -15.90 2.73
C ASP A 135 -7.53 -16.32 2.26
N GLU A 136 -6.49 -15.95 3.03
CA GLU A 136 -5.08 -16.24 2.70
C GLU A 136 -4.81 -17.73 2.40
N LYS A 137 -5.61 -18.62 2.97
CA LYS A 137 -5.49 -20.08 2.78
C LYS A 137 -6.28 -20.61 1.58
N ASN A 138 -6.99 -19.73 0.88
CA ASN A 138 -7.87 -20.05 -0.24
C ASN A 138 -8.80 -21.23 0.10
N THR A 139 -9.60 -21.03 1.16
CA THR A 139 -10.55 -22.04 1.64
C THR A 139 -11.91 -21.94 0.95
N THR A 140 -12.19 -20.78 0.36
CA THR A 140 -13.34 -20.48 -0.49
C THR A 140 -12.86 -20.51 -1.93
N HIS A 141 -13.50 -21.28 -2.79
CA HIS A 141 -13.19 -21.18 -4.22
C HIS A 141 -13.85 -19.94 -4.81
N GLU A 142 -13.06 -19.09 -5.43
CA GLU A 142 -13.49 -17.79 -5.94
C GLU A 142 -13.33 -17.65 -7.45
N LEU A 143 -13.99 -16.65 -8.03
CA LEU A 143 -13.82 -16.31 -9.44
C LEU A 143 -12.42 -15.79 -9.74
N LYS A 144 -11.83 -15.09 -8.78
CA LYS A 144 -10.49 -14.53 -8.82
C LYS A 144 -9.88 -14.70 -7.43
N GLU A 145 -8.63 -15.14 -7.42
CA GLU A 145 -7.87 -15.39 -6.19
C GLU A 145 -6.84 -14.28 -5.96
N ASP A 146 -6.58 -13.47 -6.97
CA ASP A 146 -5.56 -12.41 -6.99
C ASP A 146 -6.08 -11.06 -6.50
N ASN A 147 -7.37 -10.94 -6.23
CA ASN A 147 -8.03 -9.75 -5.66
C ASN A 147 -8.32 -9.89 -4.16
N ASN A 148 -7.77 -10.90 -3.50
CA ASN A 148 -7.93 -11.15 -2.06
C ASN A 148 -7.05 -10.24 -1.17
N VAL A 149 -6.40 -9.24 -1.75
CA VAL A 149 -5.52 -8.30 -1.04
C VAL A 149 -5.89 -6.87 -1.44
N GLU A 150 -6.08 -6.01 -0.44
CA GLU A 150 -6.20 -4.56 -0.61
C GLU A 150 -5.09 -3.87 0.18
N VAL A 151 -4.42 -2.90 -0.44
CA VAL A 151 -3.40 -2.06 0.21
C VAL A 151 -3.88 -0.61 0.19
N PHE A 152 -4.02 -0.02 1.37
CA PHE A 152 -4.40 1.37 1.56
C PHE A 152 -3.29 2.11 2.29
N THR A 153 -2.76 3.16 1.66
CA THR A 153 -1.64 3.91 2.20
C THR A 153 -2.09 5.17 2.94
N VAL A 154 -1.54 5.37 4.14
CA VAL A 154 -1.77 6.52 5.02
C VAL A 154 -0.50 7.35 5.12
N TYR A 155 -0.65 8.67 5.05
CA TYR A 155 0.46 9.62 5.14
C TYR A 155 0.34 10.49 6.39
N VAL A 156 1.13 10.17 7.40
CA VAL A 156 1.11 10.88 8.68
C VAL A 156 1.98 12.13 8.59
N ARG A 157 1.38 13.30 8.81
CA ARG A 157 2.07 14.60 8.76
C ARG A 157 2.85 14.86 10.05
N ALA A 158 4.04 15.45 9.94
CA ALA A 158 4.75 15.97 11.11
C ALA A 158 3.99 17.17 11.68
N VAL A 159 4.00 17.32 13.01
CA VAL A 159 3.56 18.57 13.64
C VAL A 159 4.76 19.51 13.58
N VAL A 160 4.69 20.50 12.69
CA VAL A 160 5.62 21.62 12.72
C VAL A 160 5.03 22.59 13.73
N ASP A 161 5.69 22.71 14.89
CA ASP A 161 5.40 23.82 15.79
C ASP A 161 5.67 25.10 14.98
N GLU A 162 4.62 25.81 14.58
CA GLU A 162 4.79 27.13 13.97
C GLU A 162 5.67 27.93 14.94
N PRO A 163 6.80 28.48 14.49
CA PRO A 163 7.61 29.30 15.37
C PRO A 163 6.71 30.41 15.89
N ASP A 164 6.54 30.47 17.21
CA ASP A 164 5.86 31.57 17.87
C ASP A 164 6.46 32.85 17.29
N SER A 165 5.70 33.53 16.43
CA SER A 165 6.13 34.75 15.77
C SER A 165 6.04 35.89 16.77
N ASP A 166 6.88 35.81 17.81
CA ASP A 166 7.25 36.90 18.70
C ASP A 166 8.47 37.63 18.07
N ASP A 167 8.36 38.00 16.79
CA ASP A 167 9.27 38.96 16.15
C ASP A 167 8.49 40.28 15.97
N ASP A 168 8.41 41.02 17.08
CA ASP A 168 8.37 42.47 17.04
C ASP A 168 9.72 42.98 16.46
N ASP A 169 9.65 44.02 15.63
CA ASP A 169 10.75 44.81 15.02
C ASP A 169 11.48 44.14 13.83
N ASP A 170 11.71 44.74 12.66
CA ASP A 170 11.77 46.15 12.27
C ASP A 170 11.73 46.29 10.72
N GLU A 171 11.38 47.49 10.24
CA GLU A 171 11.31 47.91 8.83
C GLU A 171 12.65 47.80 8.07
N ASP A 172 12.64 47.37 6.79
CA ASP A 172 13.10 48.19 5.63
C ASP A 172 13.26 47.40 4.31
N GLU A 173 12.91 48.09 3.22
CA GLU A 173 12.71 47.68 1.81
C GLU A 173 13.99 47.32 0.98
N PRO A 174 13.84 46.79 -0.27
CA PRO A 174 14.82 45.97 -1.01
C PRO A 174 15.74 46.75 -1.99
N PRO A 175 16.61 46.05 -2.74
CA PRO A 175 16.36 46.03 -4.20
C PRO A 175 16.68 44.73 -4.96
N GLU A 176 16.04 44.66 -6.12
CA GLU A 176 16.11 43.68 -7.22
C GLU A 176 17.51 43.41 -7.82
N THR A 177 17.71 42.20 -8.40
CA THR A 177 17.80 41.94 -9.87
C THR A 177 18.58 40.65 -10.21
N GLY A 178 18.05 39.87 -11.17
CA GLY A 178 18.86 39.25 -12.26
C GLY A 178 18.96 37.72 -12.36
N LEU A 179 18.21 37.13 -13.31
CA LEU A 179 18.59 36.19 -14.41
C LEU A 179 19.61 35.05 -14.10
N ASP A 180 19.41 33.77 -14.43
CA ASP A 180 19.05 33.12 -15.71
C ASP A 180 18.57 31.66 -15.49
N ASN A 181 17.73 31.17 -16.41
CA ASN A 181 17.28 29.77 -16.53
C ASN A 181 18.33 28.92 -17.27
N ASP A 182 18.49 27.64 -16.88
CA ASP A 182 18.64 26.46 -17.78
C ASP A 182 19.39 25.24 -17.19
N ASP A 183 19.48 25.05 -15.87
CA ASP A 183 20.01 23.82 -15.25
C ASP A 183 19.14 23.33 -14.06
N ALA A 184 17.84 23.10 -14.29
CA ALA A 184 16.86 22.70 -13.27
C ALA A 184 16.96 21.22 -12.81
N LYS A 185 18.19 20.70 -12.66
CA LYS A 185 18.43 19.41 -11.99
C LYS A 185 19.66 19.38 -11.09
N ASP A 186 20.44 20.46 -11.02
CA ASP A 186 21.67 20.53 -10.22
C ASP A 186 21.65 21.60 -9.12
N GLU A 187 20.57 22.36 -8.99
CA GLU A 187 20.29 23.14 -7.78
C GLU A 187 19.28 22.39 -6.92
N VAL A 188 19.74 21.28 -6.32
CA VAL A 188 19.22 20.94 -4.99
C VAL A 188 19.49 22.19 -4.17
N SER A 189 18.45 23.00 -3.99
CA SER A 189 18.47 24.21 -3.17
C SER A 189 19.30 23.89 -1.94
N ALA A 190 20.21 24.79 -1.53
CA ALA A 190 21.03 24.64 -0.33
C ALA A 190 20.20 24.37 0.97
N ASN A 191 18.87 24.37 0.84
CA ASN A 191 17.87 24.03 1.80
C ASN A 191 17.35 22.58 1.77
N GLY A 192 17.90 21.62 1.01
CA GLY A 192 17.62 20.18 1.17
C GLY A 192 16.20 19.71 0.79
N CYS A 193 15.45 20.56 0.09
CA CYS A 193 14.17 20.23 -0.51
C CYS A 193 14.06 20.94 -1.87
N TYR A 194 13.51 20.25 -2.86
CA TYR A 194 13.25 20.78 -4.20
C TYR A 194 11.83 20.41 -4.66
N ASP A 195 11.14 21.35 -5.29
CA ASP A 195 9.79 21.14 -5.79
C ASP A 195 9.70 21.58 -7.26
N SER A 196 9.24 20.69 -8.14
CA SER A 196 9.39 20.84 -9.57
C SER A 196 8.42 21.83 -10.22
N ASP A 197 7.32 22.17 -9.57
CA ASP A 197 6.34 23.13 -10.08
C ASP A 197 6.40 24.50 -9.36
N GLY A 198 7.26 24.62 -8.34
CA GLY A 198 7.52 25.88 -7.65
C GLY A 198 6.67 26.12 -6.41
N GLY A 199 6.01 25.10 -5.86
CA GLY A 199 5.36 25.16 -4.56
C GLY A 199 3.96 24.56 -4.57
N LYS A 200 2.96 25.42 -4.35
CA LYS A 200 1.55 25.00 -4.27
C LYS A 200 0.81 25.32 -5.58
N GLU A 201 1.32 24.78 -6.69
CA GLU A 201 0.82 25.01 -8.05
C GLU A 201 -0.15 23.91 -8.54
N TYR A 202 -1.32 23.85 -7.92
CA TYR A 202 -2.38 22.85 -8.12
C TYR A 202 -2.88 22.59 -9.57
N GLY A 203 -2.52 23.44 -10.53
CA GLY A 203 -2.87 23.28 -11.95
C GLY A 203 -1.81 22.54 -12.77
N THR A 204 -0.67 22.23 -12.16
CA THR A 204 0.48 21.55 -12.74
C THR A 204 0.76 20.31 -11.91
N THR A 205 1.31 19.27 -12.53
CA THR A 205 1.77 18.11 -11.76
C THR A 205 3.19 18.40 -11.30
N GLY A 206 3.36 18.64 -10.00
CA GLY A 206 4.62 18.78 -9.29
C GLY A 206 5.19 17.45 -8.82
N ILE A 207 6.46 17.51 -8.40
CA ILE A 207 7.20 16.45 -7.74
C ILE A 207 8.06 17.14 -6.69
N CYS A 208 7.77 16.81 -5.43
CA CYS A 208 8.57 17.28 -4.30
C CYS A 208 9.64 16.25 -3.93
N TYR A 209 10.88 16.70 -3.75
CA TYR A 209 12.05 15.94 -3.36
C TYR A 209 12.58 16.46 -2.02
N ASP A 210 12.88 15.56 -1.08
CA ASP A 210 13.68 15.91 0.09
C ASP A 210 14.61 14.75 0.47
N ASP A 211 15.76 15.08 1.05
CA ASP A 211 16.84 14.12 1.32
C ASP A 211 16.53 13.14 2.48
N VAL A 212 15.41 13.33 3.20
CA VAL A 212 15.10 12.60 4.44
C VAL A 212 13.97 11.58 4.25
N SER A 213 12.92 11.98 3.54
CA SER A 213 11.64 11.28 3.42
C SER A 213 11.38 10.86 1.97
N PHE A 214 11.85 11.63 0.97
CA PHE A 214 11.53 11.40 -0.45
C PHE A 214 12.74 11.60 -1.36
N GLU A 215 13.79 10.77 -1.19
CA GLU A 215 15.03 10.85 -1.98
C GLU A 215 14.79 10.70 -3.50
N ASN A 216 13.77 9.94 -3.89
CA ASN A 216 13.38 9.76 -5.30
C ASN A 216 12.31 10.74 -5.79
N GLY A 217 11.93 11.70 -4.95
CA GLY A 217 10.81 12.60 -5.19
C GLY A 217 9.47 11.91 -5.06
N ARG A 218 8.43 12.73 -4.89
CA ARG A 218 7.05 12.28 -4.82
C ARG A 218 6.15 13.24 -5.57
N ALA A 219 5.47 12.70 -6.57
CA ALA A 219 4.57 13.45 -7.42
C ALA A 219 3.26 13.78 -6.70
N ASP A 220 2.64 14.88 -7.12
CA ASP A 220 1.26 15.18 -6.75
C ASP A 220 0.33 14.07 -7.23
N PHE A 221 -0.74 13.84 -6.48
CA PHE A 221 -1.67 12.76 -6.80
C PHE A 221 -3.09 13.08 -6.38
N CYS A 222 -4.03 12.44 -7.07
CA CYS A 222 -5.44 12.60 -6.79
C CYS A 222 -5.88 11.74 -5.61
N ALA A 223 -6.30 12.40 -4.53
CA ALA A 223 -6.87 11.79 -3.34
C ALA A 223 -8.40 11.64 -3.48
N GLY A 224 -8.85 11.21 -4.67
CA GLY A 224 -10.25 11.16 -5.10
C GLY A 224 -10.56 12.10 -6.27
N ASP A 225 -11.79 12.03 -6.80
CA ASP A 225 -12.20 12.73 -8.02
C ASP A 225 -12.15 14.27 -7.91
N GLU A 226 -12.26 14.83 -6.71
CA GLU A 226 -12.30 16.28 -6.48
C GLU A 226 -11.19 16.75 -5.53
N ARG A 227 -10.21 15.91 -5.20
CA ARG A 227 -9.18 16.22 -4.20
C ARG A 227 -7.79 15.96 -4.76
N LEU A 228 -6.94 16.97 -4.69
CA LEU A 228 -5.52 16.91 -5.02
C LEU A 228 -4.71 16.89 -3.73
N ALA A 229 -3.78 15.95 -3.60
CA ALA A 229 -2.70 16.00 -2.63
C ALA A 229 -1.48 16.59 -3.32
N GLU A 230 -1.18 17.83 -2.95
CA GLU A 230 -0.06 18.64 -3.45
C GLU A 230 1.16 18.41 -2.57
N GLY A 231 2.27 17.97 -3.15
CA GLY A 231 3.57 17.91 -2.51
C GLY A 231 4.34 19.21 -2.73
N PHE A 232 4.72 19.90 -1.66
CA PHE A 232 5.46 21.16 -1.74
C PHE A 232 6.59 21.23 -0.72
N CYS A 233 7.62 22.02 -1.04
CA CYS A 233 8.73 22.23 -0.11
C CYS A 233 8.40 23.27 0.97
N GLU A 234 8.49 22.87 2.23
CA GLU A 234 8.36 23.78 3.37
C GLU A 234 9.32 23.37 4.49
N ALA A 235 10.00 24.34 5.08
CA ALA A 235 10.97 24.11 6.16
C ALA A 235 12.01 23.01 5.89
N LYS A 236 12.49 22.90 4.63
CA LYS A 236 13.47 21.89 4.18
C LYS A 236 12.97 20.45 4.10
N ALA A 237 11.65 20.24 4.11
CA ALA A 237 11.05 18.93 3.93
C ALA A 237 9.91 19.01 2.92
N CYS A 238 9.62 17.90 2.25
CA CYS A 238 8.40 17.79 1.47
C CYS A 238 7.22 17.63 2.42
N ASN A 239 6.29 18.56 2.29
CA ASN A 239 5.03 18.53 2.97
C ASN A 239 3.91 18.28 1.96
N PHE A 240 2.77 17.81 2.46
CA PHE A 240 1.59 17.58 1.64
C PHE A 240 0.41 18.37 2.15
N GLU A 241 -0.30 19.01 1.24
CA GLU A 241 -1.57 19.68 1.50
C GLU A 241 -2.64 19.08 0.60
N VAL A 242 -3.83 18.84 1.17
CA VAL A 242 -4.96 18.37 0.38
C VAL A 242 -5.87 19.54 0.07
N LYS A 243 -6.07 19.80 -1.22
CA LYS A 243 -6.97 20.84 -1.71
C LYS A 243 -8.13 20.24 -2.49
N THR A 244 -9.33 20.79 -2.28
CA THR A 244 -10.49 20.48 -3.12
C THR A 244 -10.38 21.24 -4.44
N CYS A 245 -10.40 20.52 -5.56
CA CYS A 245 -10.41 21.11 -6.90
C CYS A 245 -11.75 21.81 -7.16
N SER A 246 -11.74 22.90 -7.93
CA SER A 246 -12.99 23.52 -8.42
C SER A 246 -13.68 22.68 -9.50
N GLY A 247 -12.93 21.76 -10.13
CA GLY A 247 -13.40 20.75 -11.07
C GLY A 247 -12.99 19.36 -10.60
N VAL A 248 -12.29 18.61 -11.46
CA VAL A 248 -11.84 17.25 -11.12
C VAL A 248 -10.34 17.21 -10.87
N CYS A 249 -9.87 16.32 -10.01
CA CYS A 249 -8.47 15.96 -9.98
C CYS A 249 -8.22 14.90 -11.05
N ARG A 250 -7.22 15.13 -11.91
CA ARG A 250 -6.76 14.14 -12.88
C ARG A 250 -5.25 14.25 -13.06
N ASP A 251 -4.57 13.11 -13.04
CA ASP A 251 -3.12 13.01 -13.26
C ASP A 251 -2.30 13.91 -12.31
N GLY A 252 -2.72 13.98 -11.04
CA GLY A 252 -2.01 14.76 -10.02
C GLY A 252 -2.10 16.27 -10.23
N LYS A 253 -3.25 16.77 -10.72
CA LYS A 253 -3.55 18.21 -10.81
C LYS A 253 -5.05 18.45 -10.86
N CYS A 254 -5.47 19.66 -10.49
CA CYS A 254 -6.85 20.12 -10.67
C CYS A 254 -7.09 20.61 -12.10
N VAL A 255 -8.21 20.18 -12.70
CA VAL A 255 -8.66 20.53 -14.06
C VAL A 255 -10.10 21.02 -14.09
#